data_AF-A0A3G9GZ41-F1
#
_entry.id   AF-A0A3G9GZ41-F1
#
_cell.length_a   1.000
_cell.length_b   1.000
_cell.length_c   1.000
_cell.angle_alpha   90.00
_cell.angle_beta   90.00
_cell.angle_gamma   90.00
#
_symmetry.space_group_name_H-M   'P 1'
#
loop_
_entity.id
_entity.type
_entity.pdbx_description
1 polymer ?
#
loop_
_entity_poly.entity_id
_entity_poly.type
_entity_poly.pdbx_seq_one_letter_code
_entity_poly.pdbx_strand_id
1 'polypeptide(L)'
;MDEKRREKYLMARYRRELERYLNRIVSFAMGGDFKKSEYESMVQKALQKLQKVERVPLYNDYFEKLEAFIEMTKGLVGGEREADEIKSEILHEANRIRKSKRKKSYSRKSRGSGTDEGY
;
A
#
# COMPACT_ATOMS: atom_id res chain seq x y z
N MET A 1 -1.55 27.21 11.28
CA MET A 1 -0.84 25.93 11.53
C MET A 1 0.62 26.22 11.31
N ASP A 2 1.53 25.79 12.19
CA ASP A 2 2.98 25.86 11.90
C ASP A 2 3.31 24.96 10.68
N GLU A 3 4.30 25.36 9.88
CA GLU A 3 4.68 24.68 8.62
C GLU A 3 5.03 23.21 8.87
N LYS A 4 5.81 22.92 9.92
CA LYS A 4 6.17 21.54 10.30
C LYS A 4 4.93 20.71 10.63
N ARG A 5 3.92 21.31 11.25
CA ARG A 5 2.65 20.66 11.56
C ARG A 5 1.84 20.37 10.29
N ARG A 6 1.88 21.27 9.30
CA ARG A 6 1.25 21.06 7.98
C ARG A 6 1.92 19.91 7.23
N GLU A 7 3.25 19.90 7.14
CA GLU A 7 4.02 18.83 6.48
C GLU A 7 3.73 17.46 7.10
N LYS A 8 3.80 17.35 8.43
CA LYS A 8 3.48 16.11 9.15
C LYS A 8 2.06 15.63 8.87
N TYR A 9 1.11 16.55 8.83
CA TYR A 9 -0.28 16.23 8.50
C TYR A 9 -0.42 15.68 7.08
N LEU A 10 0.22 16.31 6.08
CA LEU A 10 0.20 15.86 4.69
C LEU A 10 0.85 14.48 4.54
N MET A 11 2.02 14.27 5.14
CA MET A 11 2.69 12.96 5.20
C MET A 11 1.79 11.88 5.81
N ALA A 12 1.15 12.17 6.95
CA ALA A 12 0.25 11.21 7.58
C ALA A 12 -1.00 10.93 6.74
N ARG A 13 -1.51 11.92 6.01
CA ARG A 13 -2.65 11.76 5.10
C ARG A 13 -2.27 10.92 3.88
N TYR A 14 -1.14 11.22 3.24
CA TYR A 14 -0.66 10.50 2.06
C TYR A 14 -0.36 9.03 2.39
N ARG A 15 0.40 8.77 3.46
CA ARG A 15 0.67 7.40 3.94
C ARG A 15 -0.61 6.58 4.15
N ARG A 16 -1.64 7.19 4.75
CA ARG A 16 -2.92 6.51 5.00
C ARG A 16 -3.67 6.20 3.71
N GLU A 17 -3.67 7.10 2.73
CA GLU A 17 -4.33 6.80 1.45
C GLU A 17 -3.57 5.77 0.62
N LEU A 18 -2.22 5.70 0.69
CA LEU A 18 -1.45 4.61 0.09
C LEU A 18 -1.86 3.24 0.69
N GLU A 19 -1.97 3.14 2.01
CA GLU A 19 -2.41 1.89 2.65
C GLU A 19 -3.87 1.56 2.33
N ARG A 20 -4.74 2.56 2.28
CA ARG A 20 -6.14 2.37 1.87
C ARG A 20 -6.26 1.92 0.43
N TYR A 21 -5.41 2.42 -0.47
CA TYR A 21 -5.34 1.95 -1.86
C TYR A 21 -5.03 0.45 -1.89
N LEU A 22 -3.91 0.04 -1.27
CA LEU A 22 -3.53 -1.37 -1.18
C LEU A 22 -4.68 -2.23 -0.65
N ASN A 23 -5.27 -1.84 0.48
CA ASN A 23 -6.35 -2.59 1.11
C ASN A 23 -7.58 -2.72 0.19
N ARG A 24 -7.98 -1.67 -0.52
CA ARG A 24 -9.12 -1.72 -1.47
C ARG A 24 -8.86 -2.73 -2.59
N ILE A 25 -7.69 -2.66 -3.23
CA ILE A 25 -7.34 -3.55 -4.34
C ILE A 25 -7.23 -5.00 -3.86
N VAL A 26 -6.58 -5.23 -2.72
CA VAL A 26 -6.42 -6.58 -2.17
C VAL A 26 -7.74 -7.16 -1.71
N SER A 27 -8.59 -6.37 -1.04
CA SER A 27 -9.93 -6.83 -0.64
C SER A 27 -10.79 -7.18 -1.84
N PHE A 28 -10.70 -6.43 -2.94
CA PHE A 28 -11.35 -6.79 -4.19
C PHE A 28 -10.80 -8.10 -4.77
N ALA A 29 -9.47 -8.24 -4.86
CA ALA A 29 -8.82 -9.45 -5.38
C ALA A 29 -9.08 -10.71 -4.52
N MET A 30 -9.18 -10.55 -3.21
CA MET A 30 -9.54 -11.63 -2.27
C MET A 30 -11.05 -11.92 -2.23
N GLY A 31 -11.87 -11.05 -2.82
CA GLY A 31 -13.30 -11.27 -2.98
C GLY A 31 -13.59 -12.46 -3.89
N GLY A 32 -14.87 -12.66 -4.20
CA GLY A 32 -15.36 -13.80 -4.99
C GLY A 32 -14.86 -13.80 -6.44
N ASP A 33 -15.79 -13.86 -7.38
CA ASP A 33 -15.48 -13.92 -8.81
C ASP A 33 -14.78 -12.63 -9.26
N PHE A 34 -13.53 -12.75 -9.72
CA PHE A 34 -12.70 -11.60 -10.08
C PHE A 34 -12.89 -11.29 -11.56
N LYS A 35 -13.49 -10.14 -11.86
CA LYS A 35 -13.74 -9.72 -13.23
C LYS A 35 -12.83 -8.56 -13.62
N LYS A 36 -12.18 -8.69 -14.77
CA LYS A 36 -11.26 -7.67 -15.31
C LYS A 36 -11.93 -6.31 -15.52
N SER A 37 -13.18 -6.28 -15.96
CA SER A 37 -13.96 -5.04 -16.10
C SER A 37 -14.23 -4.35 -14.75
N GLU A 38 -14.52 -5.14 -13.71
CA GLU A 38 -14.71 -4.62 -12.35
C GLU A 38 -13.39 -4.16 -11.72
N TYR A 39 -12.29 -4.86 -12.03
CA TYR A 39 -10.94 -4.49 -11.62
C TYR A 39 -10.56 -3.09 -12.10
N GLU A 40 -10.77 -2.80 -13.39
CA GLU A 40 -10.49 -1.48 -13.95
C GLU A 40 -11.28 -0.39 -13.21
N SER A 41 -12.58 -0.59 -12.98
CA SER A 41 -13.39 0.35 -12.21
C SER A 41 -12.86 0.52 -10.77
N MET A 42 -12.40 -0.56 -10.15
CA MET A 42 -11.84 -0.54 -8.80
C MET A 42 -10.54 0.27 -8.74
N VAL A 43 -9.62 0.05 -9.68
CA VAL A 43 -8.35 0.80 -9.80
C VAL A 43 -8.64 2.28 -10.02
N GLN A 44 -9.52 2.62 -10.96
CA GLN A 44 -9.89 4.02 -11.22
C GLN A 44 -10.46 4.71 -9.98
N LYS A 45 -11.43 4.08 -9.29
CA LYS A 45 -12.01 4.63 -8.04
C LYS A 45 -10.97 4.77 -6.93
N ALA A 46 -10.03 3.84 -6.81
CA ALA A 46 -8.98 3.89 -5.81
C ALA A 46 -7.97 5.02 -6.10
N LEU A 47 -7.59 5.21 -7.38
CA LEU A 47 -6.72 6.29 -7.83
C LEU A 47 -7.34 7.67 -7.63
N GLN A 48 -8.62 7.85 -7.97
CA GLN A 48 -9.32 9.11 -7.74
C GLN A 48 -9.29 9.54 -6.27
N LYS A 49 -9.37 8.59 -5.33
CA LYS A 49 -9.25 8.88 -3.89
C LYS A 49 -7.83 9.27 -3.51
N LEU A 50 -6.82 8.62 -4.10
CA LEU A 50 -5.42 8.94 -3.86
C LEU A 50 -5.05 10.32 -4.40
N GLN A 51 -5.52 10.68 -5.60
CA GLN A 51 -5.28 11.97 -6.24
C GLN A 51 -5.84 13.18 -5.46
N LYS A 52 -6.83 12.96 -4.58
CA LYS A 52 -7.36 13.99 -3.67
C LYS A 52 -6.41 14.33 -2.51
N VAL A 53 -5.29 13.64 -2.40
CA VAL A 53 -4.28 13.88 -1.37
C VAL A 53 -2.99 14.35 -2.04
N GLU A 54 -2.39 15.38 -1.45
CA GLU A 54 -1.10 15.89 -1.88
C GLU A 54 -0.03 14.79 -1.78
N ARG A 55 0.60 14.47 -2.91
CA ARG A 55 1.75 13.56 -2.94
C ARG A 55 2.91 14.24 -2.25
N VAL A 56 3.49 13.57 -1.26
CA VAL A 56 4.68 14.04 -0.56
C VAL A 56 5.76 12.97 -0.59
N PRO A 57 7.05 13.34 -0.64
CA PRO A 57 8.13 12.36 -0.63
C PRO A 57 8.10 11.47 0.61
N LEU A 58 8.23 10.15 0.40
CA LEU A 58 8.27 9.16 1.46
C LEU A 58 9.54 8.32 1.35
N TYR A 59 10.57 8.65 2.14
CA TYR A 59 11.88 7.97 2.12
C TYR A 59 11.88 6.69 2.97
N ASN A 60 11.02 5.73 2.63
CA ASN A 60 10.92 4.47 3.36
C ASN A 60 10.47 3.36 2.42
N ASP A 61 11.30 2.31 2.34
CA ASP A 61 11.09 1.06 1.57
C ASP A 61 9.63 0.54 1.58
N TYR A 62 8.94 0.60 2.72
CA TYR A 62 7.54 0.17 2.78
C TYR A 62 6.61 1.03 1.91
N PHE A 63 6.77 2.36 1.95
CA PHE A 63 5.94 3.27 1.18
C PHE A 63 6.35 3.32 -0.29
N GLU A 64 7.65 3.17 -0.59
CA GLU A 64 8.14 2.99 -1.97
C GLU A 64 7.51 1.75 -2.61
N LYS A 65 7.40 0.64 -1.86
CA LYS A 65 6.69 -0.56 -2.33
C LYS A 65 5.19 -0.35 -2.52
N LEU A 66 4.55 0.50 -1.71
CA LEU A 66 3.15 0.87 -1.93
C LEU A 66 2.97 1.71 -3.21
N GLU A 67 3.89 2.64 -3.48
CA GLU A 67 3.89 3.42 -4.72
C GLU A 67 4.14 2.51 -5.94
N ALA A 68 5.09 1.58 -5.86
CA ALA A 68 5.34 0.59 -6.91
C ALA A 68 4.13 -0.33 -7.16
N PHE A 69 3.41 -0.73 -6.11
CA PHE A 69 2.17 -1.49 -6.23
C PHE A 69 1.07 -0.70 -6.97
N ILE A 70 0.97 0.60 -6.73
CA ILE A 70 0.03 1.47 -7.46
C ILE A 70 0.37 1.51 -8.94
N GLU A 71 1.64 1.70 -9.30
CA GLU A 71 2.06 1.71 -10.70
C GLU A 71 1.87 0.36 -11.38
N MET A 72 2.19 -0.74 -10.70
CA MET A 72 1.92 -2.09 -11.20
C MET A 72 0.41 -2.29 -11.46
N THR A 73 -0.45 -1.97 -10.49
CA THR A 73 -1.90 -2.15 -10.65
C THR A 73 -2.51 -1.24 -11.73
N LYS A 74 -1.94 -0.05 -11.96
CA LYS A 74 -2.28 0.79 -13.11
C LYS A 74 -1.90 0.13 -14.43
N GLY A 75 -0.70 -0.45 -14.52
CA GLY A 75 -0.21 -1.12 -15.72
C GLY A 75 -0.97 -2.39 -16.11
N LEU A 76 -1.68 -3.01 -15.16
CA LEU A 76 -2.55 -4.16 -15.42
C LEU A 76 -3.91 -3.78 -16.01
N VAL A 77 -4.29 -2.50 -15.94
CA VAL A 77 -5.54 -2.01 -16.55
C VAL A 77 -5.40 -2.00 -18.08
N GLY A 78 -6.39 -2.55 -18.78
CA GLY A 78 -6.42 -2.56 -20.25
C GLY A 78 -5.38 -3.45 -20.94
N GLY A 79 -4.53 -4.16 -20.19
CA GLY A 79 -3.59 -5.13 -20.75
C GLY A 79 -4.27 -6.42 -21.23
N GLU A 80 -3.53 -7.30 -21.88
CA GLU A 80 -4.06 -8.57 -22.41
C GLU A 80 -4.17 -9.69 -21.36
N ARG A 81 -3.59 -9.50 -20.17
CA ARG A 81 -3.58 -10.51 -19.11
C ARG A 81 -4.98 -10.97 -18.70
N GLU A 82 -5.08 -12.26 -18.39
CA GLU A 82 -6.31 -12.88 -17.93
C GLU A 82 -6.65 -12.48 -16.49
N ALA A 83 -7.92 -12.59 -16.15
CA ALA A 83 -8.45 -12.20 -14.84
C ALA A 83 -7.72 -12.89 -13.68
N ASP A 84 -7.45 -14.19 -13.81
CA ASP A 84 -6.75 -14.99 -12.79
C ASP A 84 -5.27 -14.61 -12.65
N GLU A 85 -4.61 -14.26 -13.75
CA GLU A 85 -3.21 -13.79 -13.73
C GLU A 85 -3.09 -12.47 -12.98
N ILE A 86 -3.96 -11.52 -13.30
CA ILE A 86 -4.04 -10.22 -12.63
C ILE A 86 -4.29 -10.42 -11.12
N LYS A 87 -5.25 -11.28 -10.76
CA LYS A 87 -5.57 -11.60 -9.36
C LYS A 87 -4.36 -12.20 -8.63
N SER A 88 -3.69 -13.18 -9.24
CA SER A 88 -2.54 -13.86 -8.67
C SER A 88 -1.39 -12.89 -8.39
N GLU A 89 -1.08 -12.02 -9.34
CA GLU A 89 -0.02 -11.02 -9.22
C GLU A 89 -0.30 -9.98 -8.12
N ILE A 90 -1.54 -9.47 -8.05
CA ILE A 90 -1.97 -8.56 -6.99
C ILE A 90 -1.75 -9.19 -5.61
N LEU A 91 -2.21 -10.43 -5.42
CA LEU A 91 -2.12 -11.12 -4.14
C LEU A 91 -0.67 -11.47 -3.78
N HIS A 92 0.13 -11.85 -4.77
CA HIS A 92 1.55 -12.12 -4.60
C HIS A 92 2.30 -10.87 -4.12
N GLU A 93 2.12 -9.73 -4.79
CA GLU A 93 2.81 -8.49 -4.42
C GLU A 93 2.31 -7.95 -3.06
N ALA A 94 1.00 -8.04 -2.79
CA ALA A 94 0.44 -7.68 -1.49
C ALA A 94 1.06 -8.49 -0.34
N ASN A 95 1.33 -9.79 -0.55
CA ASN A 95 2.00 -10.62 0.42
C ASN A 95 3.46 -10.19 0.66
N ARG A 96 4.19 -9.80 -0.39
CA ARG A 96 5.55 -9.25 -0.26
C ARG A 96 5.56 -7.96 0.56
N ILE A 97 4.61 -7.06 0.31
CA ILE A 97 4.44 -5.81 1.07
C ILE A 97 4.09 -6.08 2.54
N ARG A 98 3.19 -7.03 2.80
CA ARG A 98 2.84 -7.43 4.18
C ARG A 98 4.04 -8.01 4.93
N LYS A 99 4.89 -8.80 4.24
CA LYS A 99 6.13 -9.34 4.81
C LYS A 99 7.13 -8.22 5.17
N SER A 100 7.31 -7.21 4.30
CA SER A 100 8.21 -6.08 4.59
C SER A 100 7.75 -5.27 5.81
N LYS A 101 6.43 -5.02 5.92
CA LYS A 101 5.81 -4.36 7.09
C LYS A 101 6.09 -5.10 8.40
N ARG A 102 5.95 -6.44 8.40
CA ARG A 102 6.19 -7.29 9.57
C ARG A 102 7.66 -7.31 9.99
N LYS A 103 8.60 -7.45 9.04
CA LYS A 103 10.06 -7.43 9.31
C LYS A 103 10.48 -6.14 10.03
N LYS A 104 9.95 -5.00 9.61
CA LYS A 104 10.19 -3.71 10.25
C LYS A 104 9.65 -3.64 11.68
N SER A 105 8.44 -4.16 11.91
CA SER A 105 7.83 -4.23 13.25
C SER A 105 8.64 -5.10 14.22
N TYR A 106 9.08 -6.28 13.78
CA TYR A 106 9.91 -7.18 14.58
C TYR A 106 11.27 -6.54 14.95
N SER A 107 11.95 -5.90 13.99
CA SER A 107 13.23 -5.22 14.23
C SER A 107 13.15 -4.00 15.16
N ARG A 108 11.96 -3.43 15.38
CA ARG A 108 11.73 -2.39 16.40
C ARG A 108 11.50 -3.01 17.77
N LYS A 109 10.72 -4.09 17.86
CA LYS A 109 10.46 -4.78 19.14
C LYS A 109 11.74 -5.33 19.76
N SER A 110 12.61 -5.95 18.96
CA SER A 110 13.91 -6.47 19.41
C SER A 110 14.87 -5.38 19.90
N ARG A 111 14.66 -4.11 19.54
CA ARG A 111 15.47 -2.97 20.02
C ARG A 111 14.86 -2.25 21.23
N GLY A 112 13.66 -2.66 21.68
CA GLY A 112 12.94 -2.05 22.80
C GLY A 112 12.76 -2.95 24.02
N SER A 113 13.34 -4.16 24.01
CA SER A 113 13.30 -5.12 25.11
C SER A 113 14.70 -5.33 25.69
N GLY A 114 15.28 -4.26 26.22
CA GLY A 114 16.62 -4.24 26.80
C GLY A 114 16.69 -3.23 27.95
N THR A 115 15.72 -3.29 28.86
CA THR A 115 15.90 -2.87 30.25
C THR A 115 15.50 -4.08 31.07
N ASP A 116 16.43 -5.04 31.15
CA ASP A 116 16.40 -6.10 32.14
C ASP A 116 17.17 -5.57 33.35
N GLU A 117 16.47 -5.59 34.48
CA GLU A 117 16.96 -5.22 35.80
C GLU A 117 18.14 -6.12 36.16
N GLY A 118 19.29 -5.51 36.47
CA GLY A 118 20.47 -6.23 36.92
C GLY A 118 21.24 -5.41 37.95
N TYR A 119 21.11 -5.84 39.21
CA TYR A 119 21.68 -5.37 40.49
C TYR A 119 20.95 -4.23 41.21
#